data_AF-A0A7S3IHV5-F1
#
_entry.id   AF-A0A7S3IHV5-F1
#
_cell.length_a   1.000
_cell.length_b   1.000
_cell.length_c   1.000
_cell.angle_alpha   90.00
_cell.angle_beta   90.00
_cell.angle_gamma   90.00
#
_symmetry.space_group_name_H-M   'P 1'
#
loop_
_entity.id
_entity.type
_entity.pdbx_description
1 polymer ?
#
loop_
_entity_poly.entity_id
_entity_poly.type
_entity_poly.pdbx_seq_one_letter_code
_entity_poly.pdbx_strand_id
1 'polypeptide(L)'
;MMKQIFLIADDFTREKKMKEHIKVGKCMKTDVHSRERILTDLEEQLVVEALKLPNKTHPDTPIGDEGKNRILRQVDPLEEVKGVFRNEEIGCTHMEIAQMYDLVDFNSASKLTGNKFVFLKNEAAQLELALSSWVMNKVARKGFTAVLPPELARQQ
;
A
#
# COMPACT_ATOMS: atom_id res chain seq x y z
N MET A 1 -42.90 -22.43 -68.06
CA MET A 1 -42.77 -23.40 -66.94
C MET A 1 -41.36 -23.41 -66.33
N MET A 2 -40.27 -23.48 -67.12
CA MET A 2 -38.89 -23.49 -66.57
C MET A 2 -38.45 -22.22 -65.78
N LYS A 3 -38.85 -21.01 -66.20
CA LYS A 3 -38.47 -19.75 -65.50
C LYS A 3 -39.04 -19.64 -64.07
N GLN A 4 -40.23 -20.20 -63.84
CA GLN A 4 -40.91 -20.11 -62.55
C GLN A 4 -40.26 -21.02 -61.50
N ILE A 5 -39.72 -22.17 -61.92
CA ILE A 5 -38.98 -23.10 -61.07
C ILE A 5 -37.61 -22.52 -60.67
N PHE A 6 -36.95 -21.77 -61.57
CA PHE A 6 -35.66 -21.14 -61.30
C PHE A 6 -35.75 -20.01 -60.26
N LEU A 7 -36.79 -19.15 -60.34
CA LEU A 7 -37.05 -18.10 -59.34
C LEU A 7 -37.39 -18.69 -57.96
N ILE A 8 -38.17 -19.76 -57.90
CA ILE A 8 -38.50 -20.45 -56.64
C ILE A 8 -37.26 -21.13 -56.04
N ALA A 9 -36.38 -21.69 -56.87
CA ALA A 9 -35.11 -22.27 -56.41
C ALA A 9 -34.15 -21.21 -55.84
N ASP A 10 -34.07 -20.03 -56.46
CA ASP A 10 -33.26 -18.91 -55.95
C ASP A 10 -33.78 -18.38 -54.60
N ASP A 11 -35.10 -18.23 -54.43
CA ASP A 11 -35.70 -17.82 -53.16
C ASP A 11 -35.50 -18.85 -52.04
N PHE A 12 -35.59 -20.15 -52.34
CA PHE A 12 -35.32 -21.22 -51.37
C PHE A 12 -33.84 -21.24 -50.94
N THR A 13 -32.95 -20.97 -51.89
CA THR A 13 -31.50 -20.88 -51.63
C THR A 13 -31.17 -19.65 -50.77
N ARG A 14 -31.90 -18.53 -50.96
CA ARG A 14 -31.76 -17.30 -50.20
C ARG A 14 -32.29 -17.42 -48.77
N GLU A 15 -33.45 -18.05 -48.56
CA GLU A 15 -33.97 -18.34 -47.23
C GLU A 15 -33.07 -19.29 -46.44
N LYS A 16 -32.51 -20.31 -47.10
CA LYS A 16 -31.57 -21.24 -46.47
C LYS A 16 -30.31 -20.51 -45.97
N LYS A 17 -29.71 -19.66 -46.82
CA LYS A 17 -28.56 -18.81 -46.45
C LYS A 17 -28.90 -17.84 -45.31
N MET A 18 -30.09 -17.22 -45.34
CA MET A 18 -30.54 -16.32 -44.26
C MET A 18 -30.63 -17.04 -42.92
N LYS A 19 -31.23 -18.24 -42.87
CA LYS A 19 -31.31 -19.06 -41.66
C LYS A 19 -29.93 -19.48 -41.15
N GLU A 20 -29.00 -19.82 -42.05
CA GLU A 20 -27.61 -20.10 -41.72
C GLU A 20 -26.90 -18.88 -41.11
N HIS A 21 -27.02 -17.69 -41.73
CA HIS A 21 -26.44 -16.46 -41.20
C HIS A 21 -27.01 -16.06 -39.83
N ILE A 22 -28.31 -16.24 -39.60
CA ILE A 22 -28.92 -15.99 -38.28
C ILE A 22 -28.38 -16.98 -37.24
N LYS A 23 -28.19 -18.26 -37.61
CA LYS A 23 -27.61 -19.27 -36.71
C LYS A 23 -26.16 -18.94 -36.36
N VAL A 24 -25.36 -18.55 -37.36
CA VAL A 24 -23.96 -18.11 -37.17
C VAL A 24 -23.90 -16.88 -36.28
N GLY A 25 -24.73 -15.85 -36.54
CA GLY A 25 -24.78 -14.63 -35.73
C GLY A 25 -25.15 -14.91 -34.27
N LYS A 26 -26.09 -15.83 -34.01
CA LYS A 26 -26.42 -16.27 -32.65
C LYS A 26 -25.26 -16.99 -31.96
N CYS A 27 -24.57 -17.88 -32.67
CA CYS A 27 -23.39 -18.59 -32.16
C CYS A 27 -22.24 -17.63 -31.85
N MET A 28 -21.97 -16.67 -32.75
CA MET A 28 -20.96 -15.63 -32.55
C MET A 28 -21.31 -14.77 -31.35
N LYS A 29 -22.57 -14.38 -31.17
CA LYS A 29 -23.01 -13.62 -29.99
C LYS A 29 -22.73 -14.38 -28.70
N THR A 30 -22.99 -15.69 -28.65
CA THR A 30 -22.69 -16.51 -27.48
C THR A 30 -21.19 -16.66 -27.21
N ASP A 31 -20.36 -16.80 -28.25
CA ASP A 31 -18.90 -16.90 -28.12
C ASP A 31 -18.26 -15.56 -27.69
N VAL A 32 -18.78 -14.44 -28.17
CA VAL A 32 -18.34 -13.11 -27.70
C VAL A 32 -18.64 -12.96 -26.21
N HIS A 33 -19.85 -13.28 -25.78
CA HIS A 33 -20.21 -13.17 -24.36
C HIS A 33 -19.43 -14.10 -23.44
N SER A 34 -19.04 -15.31 -23.89
CA SER A 34 -18.20 -16.19 -23.08
C SER A 34 -16.76 -15.65 -22.98
N ARG A 35 -16.20 -15.13 -24.08
CA ARG A 35 -14.85 -14.56 -24.10
C ARG A 35 -14.74 -13.26 -23.31
N GLU A 36 -15.77 -12.41 -23.33
CA GLU A 36 -15.83 -11.20 -22.51
C GLU A 36 -15.73 -11.54 -21.02
N ARG A 37 -16.44 -12.58 -20.56
CA ARG A 37 -16.35 -13.04 -19.16
C ARG A 37 -14.95 -13.54 -18.82
N ILE A 38 -14.38 -14.38 -19.68
CA ILE A 38 -13.02 -14.90 -19.47
C ILE A 38 -12.00 -13.76 -19.43
N LEU A 39 -12.15 -12.74 -20.27
CA LEU A 39 -11.27 -11.58 -20.28
C LEU A 39 -11.37 -10.81 -18.96
N THR A 40 -12.57 -10.51 -18.48
CA THR A 40 -12.76 -9.84 -17.18
C THR A 40 -12.09 -10.63 -16.06
N ASP A 41 -12.32 -11.95 -15.99
CA ASP A 41 -11.72 -12.79 -14.96
C ASP A 41 -10.18 -12.80 -15.04
N LEU A 42 -9.62 -12.83 -16.26
CA LEU A 42 -8.16 -12.79 -16.47
C LEU A 42 -7.56 -11.43 -16.11
N GLU A 43 -8.24 -10.34 -16.42
CA GLU A 43 -7.80 -8.99 -16.09
C GLU A 43 -7.76 -8.77 -14.57
N GLU A 44 -8.77 -9.26 -13.85
CA GLU A 44 -8.78 -9.22 -12.38
C GLU A 44 -7.60 -10.01 -11.80
N GLN A 45 -7.35 -11.22 -12.30
CA GLN A 45 -6.21 -12.04 -11.87
C GLN A 45 -4.88 -11.35 -12.19
N LEU A 46 -4.75 -10.77 -13.39
CA LEU A 46 -3.55 -10.05 -13.80
C LEU A 46 -3.26 -8.88 -12.85
N VAL A 47 -4.27 -8.09 -12.50
CA VAL A 47 -4.11 -6.96 -11.57
C VAL A 47 -3.69 -7.45 -10.19
N VAL A 48 -4.33 -8.50 -9.65
CA VAL A 48 -3.97 -9.08 -8.35
C VAL A 48 -2.52 -9.58 -8.32
N GLU A 49 -2.07 -10.25 -9.38
CA GLU A 49 -0.68 -10.71 -9.46
C GLU A 49 0.31 -9.57 -9.69
N ALA A 50 -0.03 -8.59 -10.53
CA ALA A 50 0.80 -7.43 -10.80
C ALA A 50 1.05 -6.57 -9.54
N LEU A 51 0.05 -6.45 -8.66
CA LEU A 51 0.17 -5.71 -7.40
C LEU A 51 1.14 -6.35 -6.40
N LYS A 52 1.52 -7.63 -6.59
CA LYS A 52 2.54 -8.29 -5.77
C LYS A 52 3.97 -7.93 -6.17
N LEU A 53 4.15 -7.36 -7.37
CA LEU A 53 5.48 -6.97 -7.82
C LEU A 53 5.96 -5.75 -7.04
N PRO A 54 7.19 -5.79 -6.47
CA PRO A 54 7.74 -4.64 -5.79
C PRO A 54 8.12 -3.53 -6.78
N ASN A 55 8.34 -2.34 -6.24
CA ASN A 55 8.94 -1.24 -7.01
C ASN A 55 10.32 -1.63 -7.56
N LYS A 56 10.69 -1.01 -8.69
CA LYS A 56 12.03 -1.16 -9.27
C LYS A 56 13.08 -0.59 -8.31
N THR A 57 14.21 -1.30 -8.21
CA THR A 57 15.34 -0.90 -7.37
C THR A 57 16.24 0.10 -8.08
N HIS A 58 16.70 1.14 -7.38
CA HIS A 58 17.68 2.10 -7.92
C HIS A 58 19.05 1.40 -8.14
N PRO A 59 19.79 1.71 -9.22
CA PRO A 59 21.09 1.07 -9.51
C PRO A 59 22.11 1.16 -8.37
N ASP A 60 22.11 2.26 -7.62
CA ASP A 60 23.06 2.48 -6.50
C ASP A 60 22.65 1.77 -5.19
N THR A 61 21.54 1.02 -5.18
CA THR A 61 21.08 0.32 -3.98
C THR A 61 22.01 -0.86 -3.67
N PRO A 62 22.51 -0.99 -2.42
CA PRO A 62 23.37 -2.12 -2.06
C PRO A 62 22.62 -3.46 -2.20
N ILE A 63 23.32 -4.48 -2.71
CA ILE A 63 22.74 -5.81 -2.98
C ILE A 63 22.99 -6.76 -1.81
N GLY A 64 21.95 -7.04 -1.03
CA GLY A 64 21.93 -8.11 -0.04
C GLY A 64 21.00 -7.81 1.13
N ASP A 65 21.29 -8.43 2.26
CA ASP A 65 20.60 -8.29 3.53
C ASP A 65 21.04 -7.05 4.31
N GLU A 66 20.44 -6.83 5.48
CA GLU A 66 20.71 -5.67 6.35
C GLU A 66 22.20 -5.55 6.73
N GLY A 67 22.95 -6.65 6.74
CA GLY A 67 24.39 -6.66 6.99
C GLY A 67 25.22 -5.94 5.92
N LYS A 68 24.65 -5.65 4.74
CA LYS A 68 25.33 -4.94 3.65
C LYS A 68 24.92 -3.49 3.50
N ASN A 69 24.22 -2.94 4.49
CA ASN A 69 23.88 -1.52 4.53
C ASN A 69 25.16 -0.66 4.48
N ARG A 70 25.22 0.25 3.51
CA ARG A 70 26.36 1.16 3.33
C ARG A 70 26.20 2.39 4.21
N ILE A 71 27.15 2.62 5.12
CA ILE A 71 27.22 3.87 5.90
C ILE A 71 27.68 5.01 4.98
N LEU A 72 26.81 5.99 4.74
CA LEU A 72 27.11 7.16 3.88
C LEU A 72 27.69 8.32 4.68
N ARG A 73 27.20 8.55 5.90
CA ARG A 73 27.65 9.59 6.80
C ARG A 73 27.38 9.16 8.23
N GLN A 74 28.39 9.29 9.09
CA GLN A 74 28.24 9.18 10.53
C GLN A 74 28.47 10.56 11.12
N VAL A 75 27.53 11.00 11.94
CA VAL A 75 27.68 12.19 12.78
C VAL A 75 27.73 11.65 14.19
N ASP A 76 28.82 11.87 14.92
CA ASP A 76 28.92 11.44 16.31
C ASP A 76 28.28 12.49 17.22
N PRO A 77 27.10 12.22 17.80
CA PRO A 77 26.48 13.15 18.75
C PRO A 77 27.24 13.14 20.08
N LEU A 78 28.01 12.09 20.39
CA LEU A 78 28.69 11.95 21.68
C LEU A 78 29.85 12.94 21.85
N GLU A 79 30.36 13.55 20.78
CA GLU A 79 31.32 14.65 20.95
C GLU A 79 30.70 15.86 21.66
N GLU A 80 29.42 16.14 21.45
CA GLU A 80 28.72 17.29 22.05
C GLU A 80 28.07 16.99 23.41
N VAL A 81 27.85 15.71 23.74
CA VAL A 81 27.13 15.28 24.96
C VAL A 81 28.05 14.58 25.98
N LYS A 82 29.36 14.48 25.69
CA LYS A 82 30.39 14.03 26.64
C LYS A 82 30.33 14.89 27.91
N GLY A 83 29.86 14.30 29.01
CA GLY A 83 29.78 14.92 30.33
C GLY A 83 28.39 15.39 30.78
N VAL A 84 27.34 15.20 29.96
CA VAL A 84 25.96 15.56 30.35
C VAL A 84 25.25 14.43 31.11
N PHE A 85 25.59 13.17 30.81
CA PHE A 85 24.97 12.01 31.45
C PHE A 85 25.68 11.66 32.77
N ARG A 86 24.92 11.43 33.84
CA ARG A 86 25.47 10.98 35.12
C ARG A 86 25.88 9.51 35.03
N ASN A 87 26.92 9.11 35.77
CA ASN A 87 27.42 7.73 35.81
C ASN A 87 26.35 6.68 36.15
N GLU A 88 25.28 7.09 36.85
CA GLU A 88 24.13 6.27 37.25
C GLU A 88 23.15 5.98 36.09
N GLU A 89 23.18 6.80 35.03
CA GLU A 89 22.32 6.68 33.83
C GLU A 89 23.04 5.93 32.69
N ILE A 90 24.35 5.71 32.83
CA ILE A 90 25.18 5.01 31.86
C ILE A 90 24.90 3.51 31.96
N GLY A 91 23.99 3.02 31.12
CA GLY A 91 23.62 1.60 31.03
C GLY A 91 22.14 1.32 31.24
N CYS A 92 21.35 2.31 31.70
CA CYS A 92 19.91 2.18 31.76
C CYS A 92 19.32 2.21 30.34
N THR A 93 18.37 1.33 30.09
CA THR A 93 17.53 1.38 28.89
C THR A 93 16.57 2.57 28.99
N HIS A 94 16.13 3.08 27.83
CA HIS A 94 15.11 4.13 27.78
C HIS A 94 13.83 3.77 28.55
N MET A 95 13.50 2.48 28.64
CA MET A 95 12.34 1.98 29.39
C MET A 95 12.53 2.10 30.89
N GLU A 96 13.70 1.72 31.41
CA GLU A 96 14.03 1.81 32.84
C GLU A 96 14.04 3.28 33.30
N ILE A 97 14.62 4.16 32.47
CA ILE A 97 14.61 5.61 32.71
C ILE A 97 13.17 6.11 32.77
N ALA A 98 12.35 5.75 31.78
CA ALA A 98 10.97 6.19 31.73
C ALA A 98 10.13 5.70 32.93
N GLN A 99 10.40 4.49 33.44
CA GLN A 99 9.75 3.97 34.64
C GLN A 99 10.23 4.69 35.91
N MET A 100 11.55 4.92 36.04
CA MET A 100 12.14 5.58 37.20
C MET A 100 11.55 6.98 37.44
N TYR A 101 11.26 7.70 36.36
CA TYR A 101 10.72 9.06 36.39
C TYR A 101 9.18 9.11 36.21
N ASP A 102 8.47 7.98 36.31
CA ASP A 102 7.01 7.89 36.13
C ASP A 102 6.50 8.53 34.82
N LEU A 103 7.28 8.40 33.74
CA LEU A 103 7.00 8.98 32.43
C LEU A 103 6.13 8.09 31.55
N VAL A 104 5.99 6.82 31.91
CA VAL A 104 5.25 5.82 31.13
C VAL A 104 4.42 4.89 32.00
N ASP A 105 3.23 4.52 31.53
CA ASP A 105 2.40 3.48 32.17
C ASP A 105 2.03 2.37 31.17
N PHE A 106 2.74 1.24 31.29
CA PHE A 106 2.49 0.03 30.50
C PHE A 106 1.34 -0.80 31.05
N ASN A 107 1.10 -0.76 32.37
CA ASN A 107 0.10 -1.61 33.02
C ASN A 107 -1.31 -1.17 32.63
N SER A 108 -1.57 0.14 32.68
CA SER A 108 -2.85 0.69 32.26
C SER A 108 -3.05 0.54 30.75
N ALA A 109 -2.00 0.74 29.95
CA ALA A 109 -2.07 0.61 28.50
C ALA A 109 -2.37 -0.85 28.08
N SER A 110 -1.69 -1.83 28.69
CA SER A 110 -1.93 -3.24 28.41
C SER A 110 -3.38 -3.65 28.70
N LYS A 111 -3.98 -3.14 29.77
CA LYS A 111 -5.38 -3.41 30.12
C LYS A 111 -6.38 -2.81 29.13
N LEU A 112 -6.07 -1.66 28.52
CA LEU A 112 -7.00 -0.93 27.64
C LEU A 112 -6.85 -1.31 26.17
N THR A 113 -5.62 -1.36 25.67
CA THR A 113 -5.31 -1.49 24.24
C THR A 113 -4.56 -2.78 23.90
N GLY A 114 -4.18 -3.58 24.91
CA GLY A 114 -3.38 -4.79 24.73
C GLY A 114 -1.88 -4.54 24.71
N ASN A 115 -1.11 -5.56 24.33
CA ASN A 115 0.35 -5.52 24.40
C ASN A 115 0.96 -4.53 23.38
N LYS A 116 2.16 -4.01 23.69
CA LYS A 116 2.95 -3.03 22.90
C LYS A 116 2.48 -1.58 22.93
N PHE A 117 1.39 -1.27 23.64
CA PHE A 117 0.96 0.11 23.86
C PHE A 117 1.48 0.66 25.19
N VAL A 118 1.59 1.99 25.25
CA VAL A 118 2.08 2.71 26.42
C VAL A 118 1.33 4.04 26.56
N PHE A 119 1.03 4.43 27.79
CA PHE A 119 0.64 5.81 28.08
C PHE A 119 1.88 6.64 28.36
N LEU A 120 2.05 7.75 27.65
CA LEU A 120 3.02 8.78 28.03
C LEU A 120 2.43 9.67 29.12
N LYS A 121 3.23 9.98 30.14
CA LYS A 121 2.85 10.77 31.30
C LYS A 121 3.83 11.94 31.50
N ASN A 122 3.35 12.94 32.24
CA ASN A 122 4.15 14.05 32.75
C ASN A 122 5.02 14.71 31.65
N GLU A 123 6.32 14.83 31.90
CA GLU A 123 7.28 15.46 30.99
C GLU A 123 7.38 14.72 29.65
N ALA A 124 7.15 13.40 29.60
CA ALA A 124 7.21 12.66 28.34
C ALA A 124 6.02 13.00 27.42
N ALA A 125 4.83 13.20 27.97
CA ALA A 125 3.69 13.67 27.18
C ALA A 125 3.92 15.09 26.62
N GLN A 126 4.53 15.97 27.42
CA GLN A 126 4.89 17.32 26.95
C GLN A 126 5.99 17.28 25.89
N LEU A 127 6.98 16.39 26.07
CA LEU A 127 8.08 16.20 25.12
C LEU A 127 7.57 15.72 23.76
N GLU A 128 6.62 14.80 23.72
CA GLU A 128 6.02 14.29 22.48
C GLU A 128 5.35 15.41 21.67
N LEU A 129 4.56 16.25 22.34
CA LEU A 129 3.91 17.41 21.72
C LEU A 129 4.94 18.45 21.23
N ALA A 130 5.98 18.69 22.03
CA ALA A 130 7.04 19.63 21.69
C ALA A 130 7.85 19.16 20.47
N LEU A 131 8.21 17.88 20.40
CA LEU A 131 8.93 17.29 19.27
C LEU A 131 8.09 17.32 17.99
N SER A 132 6.83 16.91 18.08
CA SER A 132 5.89 16.97 16.95
C SER A 132 5.77 18.39 16.39
N SER A 133 5.54 19.37 17.27
CA SER A 133 5.47 20.79 16.88
C SER A 133 6.78 21.31 16.29
N TRP A 134 7.92 20.95 16.88
CA TRP A 134 9.23 21.37 16.40
C TRP A 134 9.52 20.83 15.00
N VAL A 135 9.25 19.54 14.74
CA VAL A 135 9.43 18.93 13.41
C VAL A 135 8.55 19.63 12.39
N MET A 136 7.25 19.81 12.69
CA MET A 136 6.30 20.47 11.79
C MET A 136 6.76 21.89 11.42
N ASN A 137 7.18 22.67 12.41
CA ASN A 137 7.71 24.02 12.17
C ASN A 137 9.01 24.00 11.35
N LYS A 138 9.90 23.04 11.62
CA LYS A 138 11.19 22.92 10.93
C LYS A 138 11.01 22.58 9.44
N VAL A 139 10.08 21.69 9.11
CA VAL A 139 9.81 21.32 7.71
C VAL A 139 8.98 22.38 6.99
N ALA A 140 8.04 23.03 7.67
CA ALA A 140 7.27 24.14 7.10
C ALA A 140 8.19 25.28 6.63
N ARG A 141 9.22 25.62 7.42
CA ARG A 141 10.26 26.61 7.04
C ARG A 141 11.09 26.21 5.81
N LYS A 142 11.11 24.92 5.45
CA LYS A 142 11.76 24.42 4.23
C LYS A 142 10.82 24.41 3.01
N GLY A 143 9.59 24.91 3.14
CA GLY A 143 8.63 25.02 2.04
C GLY A 143 7.67 23.84 1.92
N PHE A 144 7.61 22.94 2.90
CA PHE A 144 6.62 21.87 2.92
C PHE A 144 5.24 22.38 3.35
N THR A 145 4.19 21.91 2.67
CA THR A 145 2.80 22.21 3.05
C THR A 145 2.34 21.26 4.15
N ALA A 146 1.89 21.81 5.28
CA ALA A 146 1.32 21.01 6.37
C ALA A 146 -0.08 20.50 5.98
N VAL A 147 -0.29 19.19 6.10
CA VAL A 147 -1.57 18.53 5.82
C VAL A 147 -1.89 17.56 6.95
N LEU A 148 -3.13 17.61 7.45
CA LEU A 148 -3.67 16.62 8.40
C LEU A 148 -4.65 15.71 7.64
N PRO A 149 -4.26 14.48 7.27
CA PRO A 149 -5.14 13.55 6.57
C PRO A 149 -6.14 12.89 7.55
N PRO A 150 -7.25 12.32 7.04
CA PRO A 150 -8.10 11.43 7.83
C PRO A 150 -7.32 10.20 8.32
N GLU A 151 -7.56 9.78 9.55
CA GLU A 151 -6.92 8.59 10.13
C GLU A 151 -7.50 7.27 9.59
N LEU A 152 -8.72 7.31 9.05
CA LEU A 152 -9.41 6.15 8.49
C LEU A 152 -9.58 6.31 6.98
N ALA A 153 -9.09 5.32 6.23
CA ALA A 153 -9.23 5.23 4.78
C ALA A 153 -9.99 3.96 4.39
N ARG A 154 -10.68 4.01 3.24
CA ARG A 154 -11.34 2.81 2.68
C ARG A 154 -10.29 1.90 2.04
N GLN A 155 -10.48 0.60 2.20
CA GLN A 155 -9.71 -0.38 1.44
C GLN A 155 -10.17 -0.34 -0.02
N GLN A 156 -9.21 -0.19 -0.94
CA GLN A 156 -9.42 -0.31 -2.39
C GLN A 156 -9.10 -1.73 -2.83
#